data_AF-A0A8T3R9W4-F1
#
_entry.id   AF-A0A8T3R9W4-F1
#
_cell.length_a   1.000
_cell.length_b   1.000
_cell.length_c   1.000
_cell.angle_alpha   90.00
_cell.angle_beta   90.00
_cell.angle_gamma   90.00
#
_symmetry.space_group_name_H-M   'P 1'
#
loop_
_entity.id
_entity.type
_entity.pdbx_description
1 polymer ?
#
loop_
_entity_poly.entity_id
_entity_poly.type
_entity_poly.pdbx_seq_one_letter_code
_entity_poly.pdbx_strand_id
1 'polypeptide(L)'
;MTIDVEARFILDVQAALPGIRLLTEPADTEGYRFDETPYLTPGRPLGVAFPRSTADVQAIARLASQHRVPLVPRGAGSGLSGGAIAVEGGLTVVLTGMDSILEIDVENLCAVVQPGVINADLGRAAAGQALFYAPDPASFEWCTIGGNLAENSGGLRCVKYGVTRDAVLGLEVVLADGAVIRTGGKNVKDVLGYDLSHLFIGSEGTLGIITEATLRLLPLPPPKLTLLAFFASVRQAGEAVADITRQGVIPVTLELMDGFTIRAVDAALRLGLDSDAGAMLMVESDAGGEAAAAELDRVAQACQRAGATSVTRAQDPQEADWLREARRKAHWSLEQAGVARMDDVGVPRSHVPQMLA
;
A
#
# COMPACT_ATOMS: atom_id res chain seq x y z
N MET A 1 -7.55 14.84 45.46
CA MET A 1 -7.05 13.80 44.53
C MET A 1 -6.92 14.45 43.18
N THR A 2 -5.69 14.74 42.76
CA THR A 2 -5.40 15.21 41.40
C THR A 2 -5.68 14.02 40.48
N ILE A 3 -6.70 14.12 39.63
CA ILE A 3 -6.91 13.11 38.59
C ILE A 3 -5.72 13.24 37.65
N ASP A 4 -5.07 12.12 37.34
CA ASP A 4 -4.00 12.04 36.35
C ASP A 4 -4.50 12.63 35.02
N VAL A 5 -3.67 13.41 34.32
CA VAL A 5 -4.05 14.07 33.05
C VAL A 5 -4.54 13.04 32.03
N GLU A 6 -3.93 11.86 32.05
CA GLU A 6 -4.25 10.72 31.20
C GLU A 6 -5.63 10.12 31.51
N ALA A 7 -5.90 9.87 32.79
CA ALA A 7 -7.20 9.38 33.25
C ALA A 7 -8.31 10.41 32.98
N ARG A 8 -8.00 11.72 33.11
CA ARG A 8 -8.95 12.78 32.81
C ARG A 8 -9.28 12.84 31.32
N PHE A 9 -8.27 12.72 30.45
CA PHE A 9 -8.46 12.71 28.99
C PHE A 9 -9.43 11.61 28.54
N ILE A 10 -9.25 10.38 29.01
CA ILE A 10 -10.14 9.26 28.68
C ILE A 10 -11.59 9.53 29.12
N LEU A 11 -11.79 10.07 30.32
CA LEU A 11 -13.13 10.44 30.82
C LEU A 11 -13.77 11.54 29.96
N ASP A 12 -12.99 12.53 29.54
CA ASP A 12 -13.49 13.62 28.69
C ASP A 12 -13.84 13.13 27.28
N VAL A 13 -13.09 12.16 26.72
CA VAL A 13 -13.43 11.48 25.46
C VAL A 13 -14.76 10.72 25.60
N GLN A 14 -14.93 9.93 26.66
CA GLN A 14 -16.17 9.20 26.91
C GLN A 14 -17.38 10.13 27.11
N ALA A 15 -17.18 11.26 27.80
CA ALA A 15 -18.23 12.24 28.03
C ALA A 15 -18.63 12.98 26.75
N ALA A 16 -17.65 13.36 25.91
CA ALA A 16 -17.90 14.06 24.65
C ALA A 16 -18.47 13.14 23.57
N LEU A 17 -18.08 11.87 23.56
CA LEU A 17 -18.44 10.88 22.55
C LEU A 17 -19.02 9.61 23.21
N PRO A 18 -20.21 9.66 23.84
CA PRO A 18 -20.75 8.54 24.62
C PRO A 18 -21.03 7.27 23.79
N GLY A 19 -21.13 7.38 22.47
CA GLY A 19 -21.33 6.25 21.56
C GLY A 19 -20.05 5.69 20.94
N ILE A 20 -18.87 6.28 21.20
CA ILE A 20 -17.63 5.80 20.62
C ILE A 20 -17.23 4.48 21.25
N ARG A 21 -16.77 3.53 20.44
CA ARG A 21 -16.07 2.35 20.95
C ARG A 21 -14.69 2.82 21.41
N LEU A 22 -14.43 2.71 22.71
CA LEU A 22 -13.16 3.05 23.35
C LEU A 22 -12.71 1.87 24.22
N LEU A 23 -11.52 1.33 23.92
CA LEU A 23 -10.89 0.28 24.71
C LEU A 23 -9.85 0.92 25.63
N THR A 24 -9.88 0.57 26.91
CA THR A 24 -8.95 1.11 27.93
C THR A 24 -8.28 0.01 28.75
N GLU A 25 -8.80 -1.21 28.70
CA GLU A 25 -8.22 -2.34 29.42
C GLU A 25 -6.96 -2.84 28.70
N PRO A 26 -5.84 -3.09 29.42
CA PRO A 26 -4.60 -3.53 28.80
C PRO A 26 -4.75 -4.75 27.88
N ALA A 27 -5.60 -5.72 28.28
CA ALA A 27 -5.86 -6.92 27.49
C ALA A 27 -6.54 -6.62 26.14
N ASP A 28 -7.41 -5.60 26.09
CA ASP A 28 -8.15 -5.23 24.87
C ASP A 28 -7.31 -4.35 23.93
N THR A 29 -6.36 -3.60 24.48
CA THR A 29 -5.47 -2.70 23.71
C THR A 29 -4.24 -3.41 23.14
N GLU A 30 -3.89 -4.60 23.64
CA GLU A 30 -2.63 -5.29 23.30
C GLU A 30 -2.43 -5.49 21.79
N GLY A 31 -3.48 -5.90 21.07
CA GLY A 31 -3.42 -6.11 19.62
C GLY A 31 -3.27 -4.84 18.78
N TYR A 32 -3.44 -3.65 19.37
CA TYR A 32 -3.30 -2.36 18.70
C TYR A 32 -1.97 -1.66 19.00
N ARG A 33 -1.09 -2.32 19.75
CA ARG A 33 0.24 -1.79 20.08
C ARG A 33 1.21 -1.93 18.90
N PHE A 34 1.04 -2.98 18.11
CA PHE A 34 1.96 -3.40 17.05
C PHE A 34 1.36 -3.19 15.67
N ASP A 35 2.16 -2.79 14.69
CA ASP A 35 1.93 -3.13 13.29
C ASP A 35 2.77 -4.36 12.91
N GLU A 36 2.98 -4.60 11.62
CA GLU A 36 3.76 -5.76 11.14
C GLU A 36 5.28 -5.54 11.26
N THR A 37 5.77 -4.45 11.86
CA THR A 37 7.21 -4.23 12.06
C THR A 37 7.75 -5.08 13.21
N PRO A 38 8.60 -6.11 12.95
CA PRO A 38 8.89 -7.14 13.95
C PRO A 38 9.98 -6.76 14.96
N TYR A 39 10.71 -5.66 14.73
CA TYR A 39 11.91 -5.30 15.50
C TYR A 39 11.78 -3.99 16.29
N LEU A 40 10.61 -3.37 16.30
CA LEU A 40 10.34 -2.19 17.13
C LEU A 40 9.62 -2.59 18.43
N THR A 41 9.93 -1.88 19.51
CA THR A 41 9.27 -2.07 20.81
C THR A 41 8.13 -1.07 20.93
N PRO A 42 6.86 -1.51 20.99
CA PRO A 42 5.74 -0.59 21.07
C PRO A 42 5.52 -0.09 22.50
N GLY A 43 5.03 1.15 22.61
CA GLY A 43 4.52 1.70 23.86
C GLY A 43 3.19 1.07 24.28
N ARG A 44 2.66 1.55 25.41
CA ARG A 44 1.32 1.24 25.89
C ARG A 44 0.41 2.46 25.69
N PRO A 45 -0.64 2.35 24.84
CA PRO A 45 -1.58 3.44 24.67
C PRO A 45 -2.48 3.57 25.91
N LEU A 46 -2.95 4.78 26.19
CA LEU A 46 -4.00 5.07 27.18
C LEU A 46 -5.33 4.41 26.80
N GLY A 47 -5.53 4.21 25.51
CA GLY A 47 -6.69 3.53 24.97
C GLY A 47 -6.68 3.48 23.45
N VAL A 48 -7.71 2.83 22.91
CA VAL A 48 -7.91 2.66 21.47
C VAL A 48 -9.32 3.12 21.13
N ALA A 49 -9.43 4.18 20.33
CA ALA A 49 -10.70 4.76 19.90
C ALA A 49 -11.03 4.35 18.47
N PHE A 50 -12.31 4.07 18.19
CA PHE A 50 -12.81 3.71 16.86
C PHE A 50 -13.84 4.74 16.40
N PRO A 51 -13.40 5.92 15.90
CA PRO A 51 -14.30 6.91 15.34
C PRO A 51 -15.04 6.35 14.11
N ARG A 52 -16.24 6.88 13.84
CA ARG A 52 -17.05 6.50 12.67
C ARG A 52 -17.38 7.67 11.76
N SER A 53 -16.88 8.86 12.10
CA SER A 53 -17.11 10.08 11.34
C SER A 53 -15.96 11.07 11.52
N THR A 54 -15.82 12.01 10.58
CA THR A 54 -14.91 13.15 10.71
C THR A 54 -15.16 13.93 12.00
N ALA A 55 -16.42 14.08 12.41
CA ALA A 55 -16.78 14.78 13.65
C ALA A 55 -16.21 14.09 14.91
N ASP A 56 -16.21 12.76 14.96
CA ASP A 56 -15.59 12.01 16.06
C ASP A 56 -14.08 12.27 16.09
N VAL A 57 -13.42 12.22 14.92
CA VAL A 57 -11.98 12.49 14.80
C VAL A 57 -11.65 13.93 15.23
N GLN A 58 -12.45 14.92 14.84
CA GLN A 58 -12.29 16.31 15.28
C GLN A 58 -12.42 16.46 16.80
N ALA A 59 -13.40 15.80 17.42
CA ALA A 59 -13.60 15.84 18.86
C ALA A 59 -12.40 15.22 19.61
N ILE A 60 -11.90 14.07 19.14
CA ILE A 60 -10.69 13.43 19.67
C ILE A 60 -9.48 14.35 19.53
N ALA A 61 -9.25 14.92 18.34
CA ALA A 61 -8.11 15.82 18.09
C ALA A 61 -8.12 17.05 19.01
N ARG A 62 -9.28 17.69 19.19
CA ARG A 62 -9.44 18.83 20.11
C ARG A 62 -9.11 18.47 21.55
N LEU A 63 -9.65 17.36 22.05
CA LEU A 63 -9.38 16.89 23.40
C LEU A 63 -7.90 16.50 23.57
N ALA A 64 -7.33 15.81 22.60
CA ALA A 64 -5.93 15.42 22.63
C ALA A 64 -5.01 16.65 22.67
N SER A 65 -5.32 17.69 21.89
CA SER A 65 -4.61 18.97 21.91
C SER A 65 -4.71 19.67 23.27
N GLN A 66 -5.92 19.73 23.85
CA GLN A 66 -6.16 20.34 25.16
C GLN A 66 -5.40 19.62 26.29
N HIS A 67 -5.37 18.29 26.25
CA HIS A 67 -4.74 17.45 27.27
C HIS A 67 -3.26 17.15 26.99
N ARG A 68 -2.76 17.54 25.81
CA ARG A 68 -1.41 17.21 25.30
C ARG A 68 -1.13 15.71 25.21
N VAL A 69 -2.14 14.95 24.78
CA VAL A 69 -2.04 13.50 24.56
C VAL A 69 -1.66 13.24 23.09
N PRO A 70 -0.60 12.46 22.80
CA PRO A 70 -0.26 12.05 21.45
C PRO A 70 -1.37 11.22 20.81
N LEU A 71 -1.60 11.41 19.50
CA LEU A 71 -2.49 10.56 18.72
C LEU A 71 -1.68 9.71 17.75
N VAL A 72 -2.04 8.42 17.63
CA VAL A 72 -1.50 7.50 16.62
C VAL A 72 -2.64 7.08 15.70
N PRO A 73 -2.78 7.67 14.50
CA PRO A 73 -3.75 7.22 13.52
C PRO A 73 -3.39 5.83 13.03
N ARG A 74 -4.39 4.95 12.93
CA ARG A 74 -4.18 3.55 12.54
C ARG A 74 -5.26 3.08 11.57
N GLY A 75 -4.81 2.53 10.45
CA GLY A 75 -5.66 1.76 9.52
C GLY A 75 -5.80 0.30 9.99
N ALA A 76 -5.57 -0.65 9.09
CA ALA A 76 -5.53 -2.08 9.46
C ALA A 76 -4.26 -2.50 10.25
N GLY A 77 -3.20 -1.68 10.23
CA GLY A 77 -1.93 -2.00 10.88
C GLY A 77 -1.00 -2.88 10.06
N SER A 78 -1.13 -2.88 8.72
CA SER A 78 -0.28 -3.65 7.81
C SER A 78 1.10 -3.03 7.53
N GLY A 79 1.45 -1.96 8.23
CA GLY A 79 2.67 -1.20 7.98
C GLY A 79 3.91 -1.97 8.41
N LEU A 80 5.03 -1.69 7.74
CA LEU A 80 6.34 -2.26 8.05
C LEU A 80 7.36 -1.17 8.45
N SER A 81 6.92 0.09 8.51
CA SER A 81 7.69 1.27 8.90
C SER A 81 7.63 1.59 10.40
N GLY A 82 6.65 1.05 11.13
CA GLY A 82 6.37 1.40 12.52
C GLY A 82 5.41 2.58 12.70
N GLY A 83 4.89 3.16 11.61
CA GLY A 83 4.03 4.35 11.65
C GLY A 83 2.72 4.16 12.43
N ALA A 84 2.25 2.91 12.56
CA ALA A 84 1.02 2.57 13.28
C ALA A 84 1.26 1.94 14.67
N ILE A 85 2.51 1.96 15.16
CA ILE A 85 2.89 1.49 16.49
C ILE A 85 2.40 2.45 17.56
N ALA A 86 1.84 1.91 18.64
CA ALA A 86 1.36 2.71 19.75
C ALA A 86 2.50 3.46 20.46
N VAL A 87 2.25 4.72 20.79
CA VAL A 87 3.11 5.56 21.61
C VAL A 87 2.69 5.44 23.07
N GLU A 88 3.67 5.37 23.97
CA GLU A 88 3.44 5.36 25.42
C GLU A 88 2.64 6.59 25.85
N GLY A 89 1.53 6.39 26.57
CA GLY A 89 0.67 7.49 27.00
C GLY A 89 -0.10 8.19 25.85
N GLY A 90 -0.10 7.61 24.64
CA GLY A 90 -0.88 8.10 23.50
C GLY A 90 -2.25 7.43 23.37
N LEU A 91 -3.11 7.97 22.49
CA LEU A 91 -4.34 7.32 22.06
C LEU A 91 -4.18 6.79 20.63
N THR A 92 -4.41 5.50 20.44
CA THR A 92 -4.48 4.92 19.09
C THR A 92 -5.87 5.17 18.49
N VAL A 93 -5.94 5.81 17.33
CA VAL A 93 -7.18 6.18 16.63
C VAL A 93 -7.37 5.26 15.43
N VAL A 94 -8.20 4.23 15.58
CA VAL A 94 -8.41 3.18 14.58
C VAL A 94 -9.52 3.58 13.62
N LEU A 95 -9.15 3.84 12.36
CA LEU A 95 -10.03 4.38 11.32
C LEU A 95 -10.78 3.30 10.52
N THR A 96 -10.60 2.02 10.85
CA THR A 96 -11.26 0.90 10.15
C THR A 96 -12.78 0.91 10.28
N GLY A 97 -13.34 1.67 11.22
CA GLY A 97 -14.79 1.88 11.34
C GLY A 97 -15.36 2.96 10.41
N MET A 98 -14.51 3.67 9.67
CA MET A 98 -14.88 4.61 8.60
C MET A 98 -14.63 3.94 7.25
N ASP A 99 -15.45 2.93 6.91
CA ASP A 99 -15.21 1.97 5.82
C ASP A 99 -16.19 2.10 4.63
N SER A 100 -16.85 3.26 4.49
CA SER A 100 -17.81 3.48 3.42
C SER A 100 -17.17 4.01 2.14
N ILE A 101 -17.52 3.39 1.00
CA ILE A 101 -17.39 4.01 -0.32
C ILE A 101 -18.59 4.96 -0.48
N LEU A 102 -18.33 6.26 -0.40
CA LEU A 102 -19.37 7.29 -0.41
C LEU A 102 -19.93 7.53 -1.81
N GLU A 103 -19.07 7.39 -2.82
CA GLU A 103 -19.45 7.60 -4.22
C GLU A 103 -18.51 6.84 -5.18
N ILE A 104 -19.06 6.30 -6.27
CA ILE A 104 -18.32 5.94 -7.48
C ILE A 104 -18.92 6.73 -8.63
N ASP A 105 -18.18 7.74 -9.08
CA ASP A 105 -18.56 8.67 -10.13
C ASP A 105 -17.98 8.19 -11.47
N VAL A 106 -18.79 7.48 -12.25
CA VAL A 106 -18.38 6.88 -13.52
C VAL A 106 -18.12 7.95 -14.59
N GLU A 107 -18.83 9.08 -14.52
CA GLU A 107 -18.67 10.16 -15.50
C GLU A 107 -17.36 10.91 -15.30
N ASN A 108 -16.95 11.10 -14.04
CA ASN A 108 -15.70 11.78 -13.70
C ASN A 108 -14.53 10.83 -13.41
N LEU A 109 -14.74 9.51 -13.54
CA LEU A 109 -13.73 8.47 -13.28
C LEU A 109 -13.07 8.64 -11.91
N CYS A 110 -13.86 8.80 -10.85
CA CYS A 110 -13.34 8.91 -9.49
C CYS A 110 -14.23 8.22 -8.45
N ALA A 111 -13.67 7.92 -7.29
CA ALA A 111 -14.41 7.47 -6.12
C ALA A 111 -14.17 8.42 -4.94
N VAL A 112 -15.18 8.62 -4.11
CA VAL A 112 -15.06 9.28 -2.81
C VAL A 112 -15.19 8.21 -1.73
N VAL A 113 -14.19 8.09 -0.87
CA VAL A 113 -14.08 6.98 0.09
C VAL A 113 -13.64 7.46 1.47
N GLN A 114 -14.09 6.77 2.49
CA GLN A 114 -13.57 6.91 3.85
C GLN A 114 -12.24 6.12 4.02
N PRO A 115 -11.38 6.49 4.98
CA PRO A 115 -10.02 5.96 5.11
C PRO A 115 -9.98 4.47 5.47
N GLY A 116 -11.00 3.92 6.13
CA GLY A 116 -11.08 2.53 6.55
C GLY A 116 -11.45 1.56 5.44
N VAL A 117 -11.84 2.03 4.25
CA VAL A 117 -12.13 1.17 3.10
C VAL A 117 -10.92 0.30 2.78
N ILE A 118 -11.12 -1.00 2.62
CA ILE A 118 -10.06 -1.93 2.20
C ILE A 118 -9.73 -1.70 0.73
N ASN A 119 -8.45 -1.68 0.38
CA ASN A 119 -7.99 -1.41 -0.99
C ASN A 119 -8.63 -2.37 -2.01
N ALA A 120 -8.68 -3.67 -1.70
CA ALA A 120 -9.34 -4.67 -2.54
C ALA A 120 -10.86 -4.46 -2.66
N ASP A 121 -11.55 -3.97 -1.62
CA ASP A 121 -12.98 -3.67 -1.69
C ASP A 121 -13.27 -2.50 -2.64
N LEU A 122 -12.46 -1.44 -2.59
CA LEU A 122 -12.55 -0.35 -3.57
C LEU A 122 -12.29 -0.87 -4.99
N GLY A 123 -11.25 -1.70 -5.16
CA GLY A 123 -10.94 -2.32 -6.45
C GLY A 123 -12.10 -3.14 -7.02
N ARG A 124 -12.74 -3.98 -6.19
CA ARG A 124 -13.92 -4.78 -6.58
C ARG A 124 -15.12 -3.91 -6.92
N ALA A 125 -15.40 -2.88 -6.12
CA ALA A 125 -16.53 -1.98 -6.33
C ALA A 125 -16.36 -1.18 -7.64
N ALA A 126 -15.16 -0.66 -7.91
CA ALA A 126 -14.82 0.02 -9.16
C ALA A 126 -14.94 -0.92 -10.37
N ALA A 127 -14.44 -2.16 -10.27
CA ALA A 127 -14.53 -3.15 -11.34
C ALA A 127 -15.99 -3.49 -11.71
N GLY A 128 -16.90 -3.49 -10.73
CA GLY A 128 -18.34 -3.64 -10.97
C GLY A 128 -18.95 -2.54 -11.84
N GLN A 129 -18.28 -1.41 -11.98
CA GLN A 129 -18.64 -0.28 -12.85
C GLN A 129 -17.76 -0.18 -14.10
N ALA A 130 -17.03 -1.24 -14.47
CA ALA A 130 -16.03 -1.26 -15.54
C ALA A 130 -14.88 -0.24 -15.34
N LEU A 131 -14.56 0.07 -14.08
CA LEU A 131 -13.47 0.95 -13.67
C LEU A 131 -12.40 0.19 -12.89
N PHE A 132 -11.28 0.86 -12.64
CA PHE A 132 -10.08 0.29 -12.08
C PHE A 132 -9.39 1.27 -11.13
N TYR A 133 -9.22 0.86 -9.88
CA TYR A 133 -8.33 1.52 -8.94
C TYR A 133 -6.94 0.87 -9.04
N ALA A 134 -5.94 1.67 -9.40
CA ALA A 134 -4.65 1.15 -9.82
C ALA A 134 -3.73 0.66 -8.68
N PRO A 135 -3.55 1.42 -7.57
CA PRO A 135 -2.67 1.01 -6.48
C PRO A 135 -3.01 -0.37 -5.91
N ASP A 136 -1.99 -1.22 -5.79
CA ASP A 136 -2.11 -2.60 -5.31
C ASP A 136 -0.94 -3.03 -4.40
N PRO A 137 -0.81 -2.42 -3.21
CA PRO A 137 0.21 -2.80 -2.23
C PRO A 137 0.22 -4.32 -1.97
N ALA A 138 1.32 -4.87 -1.45
CA ALA A 138 1.40 -6.30 -1.16
C ALA A 138 0.25 -6.77 -0.25
N SER A 139 -0.16 -5.94 0.70
CA SER A 139 -1.26 -6.16 1.64
C SER A 139 -2.64 -5.69 1.13
N PHE A 140 -2.83 -5.41 -0.17
CA PHE A 140 -4.06 -4.81 -0.72
C PHE A 140 -5.37 -5.52 -0.34
N GLU A 141 -5.33 -6.81 -0.02
CA GLU A 141 -6.49 -7.57 0.42
C GLU A 141 -7.03 -7.15 1.79
N TRP A 142 -6.23 -6.45 2.59
CA TRP A 142 -6.57 -6.08 3.97
C TRP A 142 -6.03 -4.72 4.43
N CYS A 143 -5.15 -4.06 3.67
CA CYS A 143 -4.76 -2.69 3.96
C CYS A 143 -5.88 -1.70 3.61
N THR A 144 -5.96 -0.63 4.39
CA THR A 144 -6.97 0.42 4.26
C THR A 144 -6.47 1.58 3.39
N ILE A 145 -7.37 2.25 2.68
CA ILE A 145 -7.05 3.43 1.85
C ILE A 145 -6.31 4.52 2.66
N GLY A 146 -6.74 4.82 3.88
CA GLY A 146 -6.09 5.82 4.74
C GLY A 146 -4.64 5.47 5.08
N GLY A 147 -4.37 4.19 5.33
CA GLY A 147 -3.00 3.68 5.51
C GLY A 147 -2.17 3.81 4.23
N ASN A 148 -2.75 3.46 3.07
CA ASN A 148 -2.06 3.60 1.78
C ASN A 148 -1.71 5.06 1.47
N LEU A 149 -2.57 6.00 1.84
CA LEU A 149 -2.32 7.43 1.71
C LEU A 149 -1.24 7.89 2.69
N ALA A 150 -1.32 7.48 3.96
CA ALA A 150 -0.36 7.87 4.99
C ALA A 150 1.07 7.38 4.66
N GLU A 151 1.22 6.19 4.08
CA GLU A 151 2.50 5.59 3.70
C GLU A 151 2.89 5.85 2.23
N ASN A 152 2.05 6.55 1.46
CA ASN A 152 2.19 6.69 0.00
C ASN A 152 2.49 5.34 -0.70
N SER A 153 1.72 4.31 -0.38
CA SER A 153 2.06 2.94 -0.72
C SER A 153 2.17 2.72 -2.22
N GLY A 154 3.19 1.94 -2.61
CA GLY A 154 3.33 1.40 -3.97
C GLY A 154 2.60 0.07 -4.14
N GLY A 155 3.07 -0.74 -5.08
CA GLY A 155 2.51 -2.03 -5.42
C GLY A 155 3.15 -2.59 -6.68
N LEU A 156 2.73 -3.77 -7.12
CA LEU A 156 3.28 -4.43 -8.30
C LEU A 156 3.04 -3.61 -9.57
N ARG A 157 2.05 -2.71 -9.56
CA ARG A 157 1.63 -1.92 -10.73
C ARG A 157 2.25 -0.53 -10.80
N CYS A 158 3.13 -0.18 -9.86
CA CYS A 158 3.66 1.17 -9.73
C CYS A 158 4.52 1.62 -10.93
N VAL A 159 5.09 0.65 -11.66
CA VAL A 159 5.90 0.90 -12.86
C VAL A 159 5.10 1.66 -13.92
N LYS A 160 3.82 1.31 -14.11
CA LYS A 160 2.95 1.90 -15.13
C LYS A 160 2.01 2.96 -14.56
N TYR A 161 1.41 2.72 -13.39
CA TYR A 161 0.35 3.56 -12.85
C TYR A 161 0.78 4.50 -11.72
N GLY A 162 2.05 4.41 -11.28
CA GLY A 162 2.52 5.17 -10.13
C GLY A 162 2.08 4.57 -8.80
N VAL A 163 2.30 5.33 -7.74
CA VAL A 163 2.01 4.96 -6.35
C VAL A 163 0.71 5.63 -5.88
N THR A 164 0.33 5.43 -4.62
CA THR A 164 -0.96 5.91 -4.11
C THR A 164 -1.18 7.41 -4.33
N ARG A 165 -0.16 8.26 -4.13
CA ARG A 165 -0.27 9.71 -4.41
C ARG A 165 -0.74 10.04 -5.81
N ASP A 166 -0.32 9.24 -6.80
CA ASP A 166 -0.64 9.52 -8.19
C ASP A 166 -2.15 9.39 -8.40
N ALA A 167 -2.83 8.51 -7.68
CA ALA A 167 -4.27 8.32 -7.75
C ALA A 167 -5.08 9.35 -6.96
N VAL A 168 -4.48 10.28 -6.20
CA VAL A 168 -5.25 11.22 -5.38
C VAL A 168 -5.68 12.44 -6.18
N LEU A 169 -6.96 12.82 -6.04
CA LEU A 169 -7.52 14.06 -6.58
C LEU A 169 -7.88 15.06 -5.47
N GLY A 170 -8.17 14.57 -4.26
CA GLY A 170 -8.43 15.42 -3.11
C GLY A 170 -8.53 14.66 -1.79
N LEU A 171 -8.41 15.36 -0.67
CA LEU A 171 -8.47 14.81 0.68
C LEU A 171 -9.32 15.67 1.60
N GLU A 172 -9.92 15.05 2.61
CA GLU A 172 -10.35 15.70 3.84
C GLU A 172 -9.42 15.27 4.98
N VAL A 173 -8.89 16.24 5.72
CA VAL A 173 -7.92 15.98 6.80
C VAL A 173 -8.31 16.75 8.06
N VAL A 174 -8.31 16.05 9.19
CA VAL A 174 -8.43 16.65 10.53
C VAL A 174 -7.03 16.97 11.05
N LEU A 175 -6.77 18.24 11.35
CA LEU A 175 -5.50 18.71 11.91
C LEU A 175 -5.44 18.48 13.43
N ALA A 176 -4.26 18.69 14.02
CA ALA A 176 -4.02 18.47 15.45
C ALA A 176 -4.88 19.34 16.39
N ASP A 177 -5.37 20.50 15.94
CA ASP A 177 -6.31 21.36 16.67
C ASP A 177 -7.78 21.01 16.42
N GLY A 178 -8.04 19.99 15.59
CA GLY A 178 -9.36 19.54 15.14
C GLY A 178 -10.01 20.43 14.09
N ALA A 179 -9.27 21.35 13.45
CA ALA A 179 -9.71 21.97 12.22
C ALA A 179 -9.79 20.92 11.10
N VAL A 180 -10.78 21.05 10.21
CA VAL A 180 -10.87 20.24 8.99
C VAL A 180 -10.44 21.09 7.83
N ILE A 181 -9.54 20.55 7.02
CA ILE A 181 -9.19 21.12 5.72
C ILE A 181 -9.65 20.16 4.63
N ARG A 182 -9.98 20.73 3.47
CA ARG A 182 -10.22 19.97 2.24
C ARG A 182 -9.25 20.45 1.17
N THR A 183 -8.63 19.51 0.49
CA THR A 183 -7.64 19.76 -0.55
C THR A 183 -8.12 19.13 -1.85
N GLY A 184 -7.93 19.83 -2.98
CA GLY A 184 -8.35 19.33 -4.29
C GLY A 184 -9.85 19.02 -4.39
N GLY A 185 -10.20 18.01 -5.19
CA GLY A 185 -11.56 17.56 -5.44
C GLY A 185 -11.65 16.80 -6.76
N LYS A 186 -12.84 16.70 -7.35
CA LYS A 186 -13.04 15.94 -8.60
C LYS A 186 -12.38 16.55 -9.85
N ASN A 187 -11.82 17.76 -9.75
CA ASN A 187 -11.20 18.43 -10.88
C ASN A 187 -9.92 17.71 -11.32
N VAL A 188 -9.87 17.27 -12.57
CA VAL A 188 -8.66 16.65 -13.14
C VAL A 188 -7.48 17.63 -13.19
N LYS A 189 -7.77 18.91 -13.44
CA LYS A 189 -6.78 19.99 -13.37
C LYS A 189 -7.19 20.92 -12.24
N ASP A 190 -6.38 20.95 -11.20
CA ASP A 190 -6.48 21.92 -10.12
C ASP A 190 -5.12 22.60 -9.92
N VAL A 191 -5.10 23.92 -10.14
CA VAL A 191 -3.89 24.76 -10.08
C VAL A 191 -4.13 26.01 -9.25
N LEU A 192 -5.18 26.00 -8.42
CA LEU A 192 -5.54 27.12 -7.56
C LEU A 192 -4.79 27.03 -6.23
N GLY A 193 -3.56 27.54 -6.21
CA GLY A 193 -2.73 27.59 -5.00
C GLY A 193 -1.78 26.41 -4.86
N TYR A 194 -1.44 26.06 -3.62
CA TYR A 194 -0.53 24.96 -3.33
C TYR A 194 -1.24 23.61 -3.34
N ASP A 195 -0.55 22.59 -3.82
CA ASP A 195 -1.00 21.20 -3.73
C ASP A 195 -0.76 20.68 -2.31
N LEU A 196 -1.70 21.00 -1.41
CA LEU A 196 -1.65 20.53 -0.03
C LEU A 196 -1.95 19.04 0.10
N SER A 197 -2.63 18.41 -0.88
CA SER A 197 -2.91 16.96 -0.83
C SER A 197 -1.61 16.17 -0.71
N HIS A 198 -0.62 16.51 -1.55
CA HIS A 198 0.70 15.88 -1.54
C HIS A 198 1.56 16.14 -0.30
N LEU A 199 1.17 17.09 0.57
CA LEU A 199 1.84 17.26 1.85
C LEU A 199 1.41 16.18 2.87
N PHE A 200 0.15 15.73 2.82
CA PHE A 200 -0.38 14.73 3.76
C PHE A 200 -0.10 13.29 3.31
N ILE A 201 0.06 13.06 2.01
CA ILE A 201 0.35 11.73 1.46
C ILE A 201 1.82 11.39 1.75
N GLY A 202 2.07 10.25 2.39
CA GLY A 202 3.41 9.89 2.88
C GLY A 202 3.80 10.60 4.18
N SER A 203 2.88 11.29 4.85
CA SER A 203 3.17 11.97 6.13
C SER A 203 3.09 11.04 7.35
N GLU A 204 2.67 9.78 7.17
CA GLU A 204 2.54 8.79 8.25
C GLU A 204 1.64 9.27 9.40
N GLY A 205 0.64 10.10 9.09
CA GLY A 205 -0.29 10.66 10.08
C GLY A 205 0.30 11.78 10.96
N THR A 206 1.54 12.20 10.74
CA THR A 206 2.23 13.21 11.57
C THR A 206 1.73 14.63 11.35
N LEU A 207 1.08 14.91 10.22
CA LEU A 207 0.55 16.24 9.88
C LEU A 207 -0.97 16.36 10.07
N GLY A 208 -1.68 15.24 10.22
CA GLY A 208 -3.13 15.20 10.36
C GLY A 208 -3.71 13.81 10.07
N ILE A 209 -5.00 13.66 10.34
CA ILE A 209 -5.74 12.42 10.18
C ILE A 209 -6.63 12.53 8.94
N ILE A 210 -6.36 11.71 7.92
CA ILE A 210 -7.16 11.68 6.70
C ILE A 210 -8.51 11.01 7.00
N THR A 211 -9.62 11.68 6.71
CA THR A 211 -10.99 11.22 7.00
C THR A 211 -11.86 10.99 5.76
N GLU A 212 -11.42 11.46 4.59
CA GLU A 212 -12.03 11.20 3.29
C GLU A 212 -10.97 11.36 2.19
N ALA A 213 -11.10 10.60 1.10
CA ALA A 213 -10.27 10.75 -0.09
C ALA A 213 -11.11 10.70 -1.36
N THR A 214 -10.82 11.62 -2.29
CA THR A 214 -11.27 11.53 -3.69
C THR A 214 -10.15 10.91 -4.52
N LEU A 215 -10.40 9.74 -5.08
CA LEU A 215 -9.40 8.92 -5.78
C LEU A 215 -9.77 8.77 -7.25
N ARG A 216 -8.80 8.97 -8.14
CA ARG A 216 -8.92 8.72 -9.57
C ARG A 216 -9.07 7.22 -9.83
N LEU A 217 -10.03 6.91 -10.69
CA LEU A 217 -10.23 5.60 -11.29
C LEU A 217 -9.81 5.68 -12.77
N LEU A 218 -9.52 4.51 -13.33
CA LEU A 218 -9.20 4.34 -14.74
C LEU A 218 -10.23 3.40 -15.37
N PRO A 219 -10.37 3.38 -16.70
CA PRO A 219 -11.09 2.30 -17.37
C PRO A 219 -10.49 0.94 -17.00
N LEU A 220 -11.34 -0.09 -16.85
CA LEU A 220 -10.87 -1.45 -16.56
C LEU A 220 -9.95 -1.95 -17.69
N PRO A 221 -8.68 -2.30 -17.41
CA PRO A 221 -7.77 -2.75 -18.44
C PRO A 221 -8.16 -4.15 -18.95
N PRO A 222 -7.75 -4.51 -20.19
CA PRO A 222 -7.92 -5.86 -20.70
C PRO A 222 -7.13 -6.89 -19.87
N PRO A 223 -7.43 -8.19 -20.00
CA PRO A 223 -6.67 -9.25 -19.35
C PRO A 223 -5.18 -9.15 -19.64
N LYS A 224 -4.37 -9.39 -18.61
CA LYS A 224 -2.91 -9.31 -18.69
C LYS A 224 -2.32 -10.51 -19.43
N LEU A 225 -1.22 -10.27 -20.13
CA LEU A 225 -0.29 -11.32 -20.54
C LEU A 225 0.93 -11.31 -19.61
N THR A 226 1.42 -12.49 -19.24
CA THR A 226 2.54 -12.66 -18.30
C THR A 226 3.70 -13.39 -18.98
N LEU A 227 4.92 -12.89 -18.75
CA LEU A 227 6.17 -13.47 -19.18
C LEU A 227 7.08 -13.70 -17.96
N LEU A 228 7.73 -14.85 -17.93
CA LEU A 228 8.80 -15.19 -17.01
C LEU A 228 10.13 -15.30 -17.76
N ALA A 229 11.20 -14.81 -17.16
CA ALA A 229 12.55 -15.06 -17.60
C ALA A 229 13.42 -15.49 -16.42
N PHE A 230 14.21 -16.54 -16.61
CA PHE A 230 15.17 -17.02 -15.60
C PHE A 230 16.59 -16.66 -16.02
N PHE A 231 17.44 -16.42 -15.03
CA PHE A 231 18.82 -15.98 -15.22
C PHE A 231 19.74 -16.76 -14.28
N ALA A 232 21.01 -16.90 -14.68
CA ALA A 232 22.04 -17.51 -13.83
C ALA A 232 22.47 -16.60 -12.67
N SER A 233 22.15 -15.30 -12.72
CA SER A 233 22.49 -14.32 -11.68
C SER A 233 21.51 -13.16 -11.62
N VAL A 234 21.40 -12.55 -10.43
CA VAL A 234 20.61 -11.33 -10.18
C VAL A 234 21.09 -10.16 -11.03
N ARG A 235 22.42 -10.06 -11.24
CA ARG A 235 23.03 -9.03 -12.08
C ARG A 235 22.51 -9.05 -13.52
N GLN A 236 22.40 -10.22 -14.13
CA GLN A 236 21.84 -10.37 -15.49
C GLN A 236 20.37 -9.97 -15.56
N ALA A 237 19.57 -10.34 -14.55
CA ALA A 237 18.18 -9.90 -14.46
C ALA A 237 18.09 -8.36 -14.34
N GLY A 238 18.99 -7.75 -13.56
CA GLY A 238 19.13 -6.29 -13.49
C GLY A 238 19.48 -5.65 -14.83
N GLU A 239 20.39 -6.24 -15.60
CA GLU A 239 20.73 -5.78 -16.96
C GLU A 239 19.53 -5.84 -17.91
N ALA A 240 18.69 -6.88 -17.81
CA ALA A 240 17.44 -6.97 -18.55
C ALA A 240 16.47 -5.84 -18.18
N VAL A 241 16.28 -5.56 -16.89
CA VAL A 241 15.44 -4.44 -16.39
C VAL A 241 15.93 -3.10 -16.94
N ALA A 242 17.25 -2.87 -16.95
CA ALA A 242 17.84 -1.66 -17.50
C ALA A 242 17.62 -1.54 -19.02
N ASP A 243 17.73 -2.64 -19.78
CA ASP A 243 17.50 -2.66 -21.22
C ASP A 243 16.01 -2.43 -21.58
N ILE A 244 15.09 -3.09 -20.87
CA ILE A 244 13.64 -2.87 -20.99
C ILE A 244 13.32 -1.38 -20.80
N THR A 245 13.87 -0.78 -19.74
CA THR A 245 13.68 0.65 -19.43
C THR A 245 14.26 1.53 -20.54
N ARG A 246 15.48 1.24 -21.03
CA ARG A 246 16.15 2.02 -22.09
C ARG A 246 15.36 2.05 -23.40
N GLN A 247 14.60 0.98 -23.67
CA GLN A 247 13.75 0.87 -24.86
C GLN A 247 12.39 1.56 -24.72
N GLY A 248 12.13 2.20 -23.59
CA GLY A 248 10.85 2.84 -23.31
C GLY A 248 9.70 1.86 -23.16
N VAL A 249 9.98 0.60 -22.79
CA VAL A 249 8.95 -0.39 -22.49
C VAL A 249 8.51 -0.18 -21.03
N ILE A 250 7.21 0.04 -20.81
CA ILE A 250 6.64 0.32 -19.48
C ILE A 250 5.56 -0.75 -19.23
N PRO A 251 5.97 -1.98 -18.87
CA PRO A 251 5.02 -3.03 -18.53
C PRO A 251 4.24 -2.65 -17.27
N VAL A 252 3.08 -3.28 -17.07
CA VAL A 252 2.29 -3.03 -15.86
C VAL A 252 2.97 -3.61 -14.62
N THR A 253 3.67 -4.73 -14.75
CA THR A 253 4.41 -5.39 -13.67
C THR A 253 5.83 -5.69 -14.15
N LEU A 254 6.85 -5.46 -13.32
CA LEU A 254 8.26 -5.78 -13.59
C LEU A 254 8.95 -6.16 -12.27
N GLU A 255 8.86 -7.44 -11.93
CA GLU A 255 9.20 -7.95 -10.60
C GLU A 255 10.35 -8.95 -10.66
N LEU A 256 11.29 -8.83 -9.72
CA LEU A 256 12.47 -9.71 -9.63
C LEU A 256 12.41 -10.54 -8.35
N MET A 257 12.80 -11.81 -8.44
CA MET A 257 13.14 -12.66 -7.30
C MET A 257 14.54 -13.22 -7.50
N ASP A 258 15.37 -13.19 -6.45
CA ASP A 258 16.67 -13.84 -6.45
C ASP A 258 16.53 -15.36 -6.21
N GLY A 259 17.62 -16.10 -6.43
CA GLY A 259 17.62 -17.56 -6.26
C GLY A 259 17.23 -18.01 -4.85
N PHE A 260 17.54 -17.23 -3.81
CA PHE A 260 17.12 -17.56 -2.44
C PHE A 260 15.60 -17.45 -2.28
N THR A 261 15.01 -16.35 -2.76
CA THR A 261 13.57 -16.12 -2.72
C THR A 261 12.81 -17.14 -3.57
N ILE A 262 13.32 -17.48 -4.76
CA ILE A 262 12.71 -18.52 -5.62
C ILE A 262 12.59 -19.85 -4.86
N ARG A 263 13.68 -20.30 -4.21
CA ARG A 263 13.68 -21.53 -3.42
C ARG A 263 12.72 -21.45 -2.22
N ALA A 264 12.67 -20.32 -1.53
CA ALA A 264 11.77 -20.14 -0.38
C ALA A 264 10.30 -20.21 -0.82
N VAL A 265 9.94 -19.51 -1.91
CA VAL A 265 8.60 -19.52 -2.48
C VAL A 265 8.22 -20.92 -2.96
N ASP A 266 9.10 -21.60 -3.68
CA ASP A 266 8.83 -22.94 -4.18
C ASP A 266 8.72 -23.97 -3.05
N ALA A 267 9.54 -23.88 -2.01
CA ALA A 267 9.43 -24.74 -0.83
C ALA A 267 8.08 -24.55 -0.10
N ALA A 268 7.60 -23.32 -0.02
CA ALA A 268 6.37 -22.98 0.69
C ALA A 268 5.11 -23.30 -0.13
N LEU A 269 5.13 -23.10 -1.46
CA LEU A 269 3.95 -23.18 -2.33
C LEU A 269 3.96 -24.37 -3.30
N ARG A 270 5.11 -25.03 -3.51
CA ARG A 270 5.31 -26.20 -4.39
C ARG A 270 4.86 -25.95 -5.83
N LEU A 271 5.35 -24.86 -6.42
CA LEU A 271 4.92 -24.38 -7.73
C LEU A 271 5.74 -24.97 -8.89
N GLY A 272 6.85 -25.64 -8.59
CA GLY A 272 7.76 -26.17 -9.60
C GLY A 272 8.60 -25.08 -10.26
N LEU A 273 8.94 -24.01 -9.52
CA LEU A 273 9.85 -22.97 -10.02
C LEU A 273 11.27 -23.55 -10.19
N ASP A 274 12.04 -22.99 -11.12
CA ASP A 274 13.44 -23.37 -11.32
C ASP A 274 14.30 -22.99 -10.11
N SER A 275 14.49 -23.93 -9.18
CA SER A 275 15.23 -23.73 -7.93
C SER A 275 16.74 -23.51 -8.12
N ASP A 276 17.26 -23.87 -9.30
CA ASP A 276 18.67 -23.70 -9.68
C ASP A 276 18.94 -22.34 -10.33
N ALA A 277 17.89 -21.58 -10.68
CA ALA A 277 18.03 -20.25 -11.21
C ALA A 277 18.63 -19.27 -10.19
N GLY A 278 19.53 -18.40 -10.64
CA GLY A 278 20.10 -17.33 -9.84
C GLY A 278 19.16 -16.15 -9.67
N ALA A 279 18.23 -15.94 -10.61
CA ALA A 279 17.14 -14.98 -10.52
C ALA A 279 15.99 -15.29 -11.49
N MET A 280 14.83 -14.73 -11.20
CA MET A 280 13.63 -14.76 -12.02
C MET A 280 13.08 -13.35 -12.18
N LEU A 281 12.71 -12.99 -13.40
CA LEU A 281 12.00 -11.76 -13.74
C LEU A 281 10.59 -12.12 -14.21
N MET A 282 9.58 -11.54 -13.57
CA MET A 282 8.17 -11.63 -13.96
C MET A 282 7.72 -10.29 -14.54
N VAL A 283 7.22 -10.33 -15.77
CA VAL A 283 6.79 -9.14 -16.51
C VAL A 283 5.37 -9.31 -16.99
N GLU A 284 4.55 -8.28 -16.85
CA GLU A 284 3.15 -8.31 -17.30
C GLU A 284 2.82 -7.13 -18.20
N SER A 285 1.99 -7.37 -19.20
CA SER A 285 1.40 -6.34 -20.04
C SER A 285 -0.11 -6.36 -19.93
N ASP A 286 -0.72 -5.21 -19.69
CA ASP A 286 -2.16 -4.98 -19.74
C ASP A 286 -2.56 -4.11 -20.96
N ALA A 287 -1.73 -4.06 -22.00
CA ALA A 287 -2.03 -3.31 -23.23
C ALA A 287 -3.12 -3.95 -24.09
N GLY A 288 -3.42 -5.24 -23.86
CA GLY A 288 -4.41 -6.03 -24.59
C GLY A 288 -3.95 -6.50 -25.97
N GLY A 289 -4.47 -7.66 -26.40
CA GLY A 289 -4.33 -8.19 -27.76
C GLY A 289 -2.89 -8.22 -28.30
N GLU A 290 -2.73 -7.82 -29.56
CA GLU A 290 -1.44 -7.77 -30.25
C GLU A 290 -0.47 -6.77 -29.63
N ALA A 291 -0.96 -5.68 -29.04
CA ALA A 291 -0.11 -4.68 -28.39
C ALA A 291 0.61 -5.26 -27.16
N ALA A 292 -0.11 -6.03 -26.34
CA ALA A 292 0.50 -6.75 -25.21
C ALA A 292 1.50 -7.81 -25.69
N ALA A 293 1.17 -8.54 -26.75
CA ALA A 293 2.07 -9.55 -27.32
C ALA A 293 3.37 -8.93 -27.84
N ALA A 294 3.28 -7.80 -28.57
CA ALA A 294 4.43 -7.08 -29.10
C ALA A 294 5.27 -6.40 -28.01
N GLU A 295 4.63 -5.92 -26.93
CA GLU A 295 5.34 -5.45 -25.74
C GLU A 295 6.16 -6.57 -25.11
N LEU A 296 5.55 -7.73 -24.88
CA LEU A 296 6.25 -8.89 -24.31
C LEU A 296 7.32 -9.48 -25.25
N ASP A 297 7.20 -9.33 -26.57
CA ASP A 297 8.28 -9.73 -27.50
C ASP A 297 9.53 -8.86 -27.33
N ARG A 298 9.36 -7.55 -27.14
CA ARG A 298 10.48 -6.64 -26.85
C ARG A 298 11.13 -6.98 -25.51
N VAL A 299 10.31 -7.27 -24.49
CA VAL A 299 10.78 -7.74 -23.18
C VAL A 299 11.57 -9.05 -23.32
N ALA A 300 11.03 -10.05 -24.03
CA ALA A 300 11.68 -11.34 -24.25
C ALA A 300 13.07 -11.16 -24.90
N GLN A 301 13.17 -10.31 -25.93
CA GLN A 301 14.43 -10.00 -26.59
C GLN A 301 15.43 -9.32 -25.64
N ALA A 302 14.97 -8.45 -24.73
CA ALA A 302 15.83 -7.82 -23.72
C ALA A 302 16.36 -8.84 -22.71
N CYS A 303 15.51 -9.74 -22.22
CA CYS A 303 15.92 -10.84 -21.35
C CYS A 303 16.95 -11.75 -22.05
N GLN A 304 16.72 -12.11 -23.32
CA GLN A 304 17.64 -12.94 -24.10
C GLN A 304 19.00 -12.27 -24.30
N ARG A 305 19.04 -10.97 -24.63
CA ARG A 305 20.30 -10.21 -24.76
C ARG A 305 21.08 -10.15 -23.45
N ALA A 306 20.39 -10.08 -22.31
CA ALA A 306 20.98 -10.10 -20.98
C ALA A 306 21.39 -11.52 -20.51
N GLY A 307 21.19 -12.55 -21.33
CA GLY A 307 21.62 -13.91 -21.05
C GLY A 307 20.62 -14.74 -20.24
N ALA A 308 19.32 -14.49 -20.39
CA ALA A 308 18.29 -15.36 -19.82
C ALA A 308 18.48 -16.82 -20.26
N THR A 309 18.41 -17.75 -19.31
CA THR A 309 18.52 -19.21 -19.55
C THR A 309 17.23 -19.78 -20.11
N SER A 310 16.09 -19.18 -19.75
CA SER A 310 14.78 -19.49 -20.30
C SER A 310 13.88 -18.25 -20.30
N VAL A 311 12.97 -18.20 -21.27
CA VAL A 311 11.96 -17.14 -21.39
C VAL A 311 10.65 -17.81 -21.81
N THR A 312 9.63 -17.72 -20.96
CA THR A 312 8.36 -18.43 -21.13
C THR A 312 7.20 -17.46 -20.93
N ARG A 313 6.14 -17.61 -21.72
CA ARG A 313 4.88 -16.90 -21.51
C ARG A 313 3.91 -17.83 -20.80
N ALA A 314 3.15 -17.29 -19.85
CA ALA A 314 2.05 -18.03 -19.25
C ALA A 314 1.03 -18.40 -20.34
N GLN A 315 0.58 -19.65 -20.35
CA GLN A 315 -0.31 -20.20 -21.37
C GLN A 315 -1.75 -19.76 -21.16
N ASP A 316 -2.14 -19.56 -19.90
CA ASP A 316 -3.48 -19.18 -19.52
C ASP A 316 -3.51 -18.24 -18.30
N PRO A 317 -4.68 -17.61 -18.01
CA PRO A 317 -4.82 -16.71 -16.87
C PRO A 317 -4.59 -17.36 -15.51
N GLN A 318 -4.86 -18.65 -15.35
CA GLN A 318 -4.70 -19.36 -14.09
C GLN A 318 -3.22 -19.54 -13.75
N GLU A 319 -2.40 -19.92 -14.72
CA GLU A 319 -0.94 -19.96 -14.57
C GLU A 319 -0.39 -18.58 -14.22
N ALA A 320 -0.86 -17.53 -14.91
CA ALA A 320 -0.46 -16.14 -14.61
C ALA A 320 -0.84 -15.69 -13.19
N ASP A 321 -2.03 -16.06 -12.71
CA ASP A 321 -2.49 -15.76 -11.35
C ASP A 321 -1.64 -16.48 -10.29
N TRP A 322 -1.31 -17.75 -10.50
CA TRP A 322 -0.44 -18.49 -9.59
C TRP A 322 0.95 -17.87 -9.48
N LEU A 323 1.52 -17.40 -10.59
CA LEU A 323 2.83 -16.74 -10.60
C LEU A 323 2.81 -15.38 -9.89
N ARG A 324 1.74 -14.59 -10.10
CA ARG A 324 1.52 -13.35 -9.35
C ARG A 324 1.43 -13.61 -7.85
N GLU A 325 0.67 -14.63 -7.47
CA GLU A 325 0.49 -14.99 -6.07
C GLU A 325 1.80 -15.47 -5.44
N ALA A 326 2.60 -16.24 -6.18
CA ALA A 326 3.95 -16.64 -5.78
C ALA A 326 4.82 -15.43 -5.45
N ARG A 327 4.81 -14.40 -6.32
CA ARG A 327 5.57 -13.17 -6.10
C ARG A 327 5.04 -12.38 -4.90
N ARG A 328 3.72 -12.29 -4.69
CA ARG A 328 3.13 -11.59 -3.53
C ARG A 328 3.48 -12.29 -2.21
N LYS A 329 3.54 -13.61 -2.21
CA LYS A 329 3.90 -14.42 -1.04
C LYS A 329 5.41 -14.52 -0.79
N ALA A 330 6.25 -13.89 -1.60
CA ALA A 330 7.71 -13.91 -1.42
C ALA A 330 8.15 -13.55 0.00
N HIS A 331 7.62 -12.47 0.57
CA HIS A 331 7.96 -12.08 1.95
C HIS A 331 7.54 -13.13 2.97
N TRP A 332 6.28 -13.54 2.94
CA TRP A 332 5.75 -14.58 3.82
C TRP A 332 6.55 -15.89 3.71
N SER A 333 6.94 -16.29 2.49
CA SER A 333 7.77 -17.47 2.25
C SER A 333 9.18 -17.33 2.86
N LEU A 334 9.77 -16.14 2.83
CA LEU A 334 11.04 -15.86 3.49
C LEU A 334 10.92 -15.95 5.02
N GLU A 335 9.80 -15.51 5.60
CA GLU A 335 9.53 -15.63 7.04
C GLU A 335 9.39 -17.09 7.50
N GLN A 336 8.88 -17.98 6.64
CA GLN A 336 8.86 -19.42 6.92
C GLN A 336 10.28 -20.02 6.98
N ALA A 337 11.26 -19.39 6.33
CA ALA A 337 12.65 -19.85 6.31
C ALA A 337 13.50 -19.26 7.46
N GLY A 338 13.01 -18.24 8.17
CA GLY A 338 13.69 -17.62 9.30
C GLY A 338 13.27 -16.17 9.53
N VAL A 339 14.12 -15.39 10.22
CA VAL A 339 13.85 -13.96 10.44
C VAL A 339 14.20 -13.18 9.18
N ALA A 340 13.19 -12.68 8.48
CA ALA A 340 13.36 -11.79 7.33
C ALA A 340 13.64 -10.36 7.82
N ARG A 341 14.88 -9.88 7.68
CA ARG A 341 15.21 -8.45 7.78
C ARG A 341 15.14 -7.85 6.39
N MET A 342 14.28 -6.86 6.21
CA MET A 342 14.07 -6.22 4.92
C MET A 342 14.60 -4.80 4.94
N ASP A 343 15.29 -4.45 3.87
CA ASP A 343 15.59 -3.08 3.50
C ASP A 343 14.78 -2.77 2.23
N ASP A 344 13.94 -1.73 2.28
CA ASP A 344 13.23 -1.22 1.11
C ASP A 344 13.95 0.04 0.60
N VAL A 345 14.63 -0.09 -0.54
CA VAL A 345 15.56 0.92 -1.05
C VAL A 345 15.24 1.30 -2.49
N GLY A 346 15.42 2.59 -2.80
CA GLY A 346 15.31 3.13 -4.14
C GLY A 346 16.67 3.55 -4.71
N VAL A 347 16.94 3.18 -5.95
CA VAL A 347 18.08 3.70 -6.74
C VAL A 347 17.58 4.23 -8.09
N PRO A 348 18.28 5.17 -8.74
CA PRO A 348 17.95 5.53 -10.13
C PRO A 348 17.99 4.27 -11.00
N ARG A 349 17.04 4.15 -11.95
CA ARG A 349 16.88 2.92 -12.78
C ARG A 349 18.18 2.44 -13.44
N SER A 350 19.08 3.36 -13.80
CA SER A 350 20.39 3.05 -14.37
C SER A 350 21.36 2.33 -13.43
N HIS A 351 21.15 2.43 -12.11
CA HIS A 351 21.99 1.84 -11.07
C HIS A 351 21.43 0.52 -10.51
N VAL A 352 20.24 0.08 -10.94
CA VAL A 352 19.64 -1.20 -10.52
C VAL A 352 20.60 -2.38 -10.71
N PRO A 353 21.31 -2.54 -11.85
CA PRO A 353 22.26 -3.64 -11.99
C PRO A 353 23.43 -3.61 -11.00
N GLN A 354 23.81 -2.41 -10.52
CA GLN A 354 24.91 -2.23 -9.57
C GLN A 354 24.46 -2.47 -8.14
N MET A 355 23.21 -2.10 -7.81
CA MET A 355 22.60 -2.39 -6.52
C MET A 355 22.39 -3.91 -6.31
N LEU A 356 22.12 -4.64 -7.39
CA LEU A 356 21.89 -6.08 -7.39
C LEU A 356 23.17 -6.95 -7.50
N ALA A 357 24.34 -6.34 -7.67
CA ALA A 357 25.62 -7.03 -7.93
C ALA A 357 26.42 -7.26 -6.64
#